data_AF-A0A090WZS0-F1
#
_entry.id   AF-A0A090WZS0-F1
#
_cell.length_a   1.000
_cell.length_b   1.000
_cell.length_c   1.000
_cell.angle_alpha   90.00
_cell.angle_beta   90.00
_cell.angle_gamma   90.00
#
_symmetry.space_group_name_H-M   'P 1'
#
loop_
_entity.id
_entity.type
_entity.pdbx_description
1 polymer ?
#
loop_
_entity_poly.entity_id
_entity_poly.type
_entity_poly.pdbx_seq_one_letter_code
_entity_poly.pdbx_strand_id
1 'polypeptide(L)'
;MVTRRVPNEFIGALIGPGGKVIQEMQKETETTIVINEDPVTEEGIVEILGVGSKGIDAVLAKIDSLLFKPTVGNVYKVKVIKMLDFGAVVEYMDAPGNEVLLHVSELAWERTENVSDVVNMGDVFDVKYFGQDPRTRKEKVSRKAILPKPEGYVARPPRDDKRSGGRDNRGARDNRGRDNRRDDRKPREDKKED
;
A
#
# COMPACT_ATOMS: atom_id res chain seq x y z
N MET A 1 -31.56 5.74 15.20
CA MET A 1 -30.79 6.82 14.57
C MET A 1 -29.45 6.88 15.25
N VAL A 2 -28.36 6.83 14.48
CA VAL A 2 -26.98 6.95 14.98
C VAL A 2 -26.27 7.99 14.14
N THR A 3 -25.49 8.86 14.78
CA THR A 3 -24.72 9.90 14.11
C THR A 3 -23.24 9.63 14.32
N ARG A 4 -22.46 9.70 13.24
CA ARG A 4 -21.00 9.49 13.24
C ARG A 4 -20.33 10.67 12.55
N ARG A 5 -19.22 11.14 13.11
CA ARG A 5 -18.37 12.17 12.48
C ARG A 5 -17.25 11.51 11.69
N VAL A 6 -17.05 11.99 10.46
CA VAL A 6 -16.09 11.47 9.48
C VAL A 6 -15.32 12.66 8.90
N PRO A 7 -13.97 12.65 8.88
CA PRO A 7 -13.19 13.71 8.24
C PRO A 7 -13.48 13.81 6.73
N ASN A 8 -13.40 15.02 6.16
CA ASN A 8 -13.72 15.28 4.74
C ASN A 8 -13.02 14.35 3.75
N GLU A 9 -11.75 14.02 4.05
CA GLU A 9 -10.92 13.16 3.21
C GLU A 9 -11.52 11.75 2.98
N PHE A 10 -12.36 11.27 3.90
CA PHE A 10 -12.99 9.95 3.82
C PHE A 10 -14.43 10.00 3.26
N ILE A 11 -15.07 11.16 3.23
CA ILE A 11 -16.44 11.31 2.72
C ILE A 11 -16.51 10.90 1.25
N GLY A 12 -15.55 11.34 0.44
CA GLY A 12 -15.47 10.98 -0.97
C GLY A 12 -15.35 9.46 -1.19
N ALA A 13 -14.57 8.77 -0.34
CA ALA A 13 -14.43 7.32 -0.39
C ALA A 13 -15.69 6.58 0.08
N LEU A 14 -16.38 7.12 1.09
CA LEU A 14 -17.64 6.58 1.62
C LEU A 14 -18.79 6.66 0.59
N ILE A 15 -18.89 7.79 -0.11
CA ILE A 15 -19.88 8.00 -1.19
C ILE A 15 -19.52 7.14 -2.41
N GLY A 16 -18.23 7.12 -2.76
CA GLY A 16 -17.71 6.46 -3.96
C GLY A 16 -18.10 7.18 -5.26
N PRO A 17 -17.65 6.69 -6.43
CA PRO A 17 -17.88 7.35 -7.71
C PRO A 17 -19.38 7.40 -8.05
N GLY A 18 -19.94 8.62 -8.06
CA GLY A 18 -21.35 8.87 -8.35
C GLY A 18 -22.32 8.35 -7.29
N GLY A 19 -21.87 8.13 -6.06
CA GLY A 19 -22.73 7.63 -4.98
C GLY A 19 -23.01 6.14 -5.03
N LYS A 20 -22.31 5.37 -5.88
CA LYS A 20 -22.54 3.92 -6.01
C LYS A 20 -22.28 3.16 -4.72
N VAL A 21 -21.20 3.47 -4.02
CA VAL A 21 -20.80 2.75 -2.80
C VAL A 21 -21.82 2.96 -1.69
N ILE A 22 -22.25 4.21 -1.48
CA ILE A 22 -23.27 4.52 -0.48
C ILE A 22 -24.64 3.93 -0.86
N GLN A 23 -25.03 3.95 -2.13
CA GLN A 23 -26.29 3.35 -2.60
C GLN A 23 -26.31 1.82 -2.42
N GLU A 24 -25.21 1.14 -2.75
CA GLU A 24 -25.05 -0.30 -2.56
C GLU A 24 -25.10 -0.65 -1.07
N MET A 25 -24.39 0.10 -0.22
CA MET A 25 -24.39 -0.08 1.22
C MET A 25 -25.78 0.11 1.84
N GLN A 26 -26.51 1.16 1.44
CA GLN A 26 -27.89 1.40 1.89
C GLN A 26 -28.82 0.25 1.49
N LYS A 27 -28.66 -0.27 0.27
CA LYS A 27 -29.46 -1.39 -0.25
C LYS A 27 -29.18 -2.70 0.47
N GLU A 28 -27.91 -3.02 0.74
CA GLU A 28 -27.51 -4.25 1.43
C GLU A 28 -27.91 -4.25 2.91
N THR A 29 -27.79 -3.10 3.57
CA THR A 29 -28.04 -2.99 5.02
C THR A 29 -29.47 -2.55 5.35
N GLU A 30 -30.29 -2.26 4.34
CA GLU A 30 -31.63 -1.67 4.49
C GLU A 30 -31.63 -0.43 5.41
N THR A 31 -30.58 0.39 5.28
CA THR A 31 -30.42 1.64 6.03
C THR A 31 -30.48 2.84 5.09
N THR A 32 -30.88 3.99 5.63
CA THR A 32 -30.80 5.28 4.97
C THR A 32 -29.63 6.05 5.59
N ILE A 33 -28.65 6.42 4.77
CA ILE A 33 -27.47 7.17 5.19
C ILE A 33 -27.55 8.57 4.61
N VAL A 34 -27.55 9.58 5.48
CA VAL A 34 -27.53 11.00 5.11
C VAL A 34 -26.17 11.56 5.50
N ILE A 35 -25.49 12.22 4.57
CA ILE A 35 -24.19 12.85 4.81
C ILE A 35 -24.37 14.35 4.69
N ASN A 36 -24.05 15.06 5.76
CA ASN A 36 -24.02 16.52 5.82
C ASN A 36 -22.57 16.96 6.06
N GLU A 37 -22.16 18.09 5.49
CA GLU A 37 -20.85 18.70 5.75
C GLU A 37 -21.05 19.91 6.68
N ASP A 38 -20.23 20.00 7.73
CA ASP A 38 -20.22 21.15 8.61
C ASP A 38 -19.36 22.27 7.99
N PRO A 39 -19.93 23.46 7.71
CA PRO A 39 -19.23 24.56 7.07
C PRO A 39 -18.14 25.21 7.94
N VAL A 40 -18.08 24.90 9.23
CA VAL A 40 -17.09 25.47 10.17
C VAL A 40 -15.95 24.51 10.43
N THR A 41 -16.28 23.22 10.65
CA THR A 41 -15.29 22.21 11.03
C THR A 41 -14.78 21.39 9.84
N GLU A 42 -15.38 21.54 8.67
CA GLU A 42 -15.12 20.73 7.46
C GLU A 42 -15.31 19.22 7.72
N GLU A 43 -15.99 18.84 8.81
CA GLU A 43 -16.29 17.45 9.14
C GLU A 43 -17.60 17.01 8.47
N GLY A 44 -17.62 15.77 7.99
CA GLY A 44 -18.81 15.09 7.52
C GLY A 44 -19.58 14.48 8.68
N ILE A 45 -20.81 14.93 8.88
CA ILE A 45 -21.77 14.32 9.79
C ILE A 45 -22.57 13.28 9.01
N VAL A 46 -22.31 12.01 9.31
CA VAL A 46 -23.01 10.87 8.74
C VAL A 46 -24.13 10.44 9.69
N GLU A 47 -25.37 10.61 9.27
CA GLU A 47 -26.57 10.19 9.98
C GLU A 47 -27.10 8.88 9.38
N ILE A 48 -27.16 7.84 10.20
CA ILE A 48 -27.61 6.50 9.82
C ILE A 48 -28.98 6.26 10.44
N LEU A 49 -29.97 6.07 9.58
CA LEU A 49 -31.35 5.73 9.93
C LEU A 49 -31.62 4.30 9.46
N GLY A 50 -31.73 3.36 10.38
CA GLY A 50 -32.01 1.96 10.08
C GLY A 50 -33.15 1.42 10.94
N VAL A 51 -33.85 0.42 10.41
CA VAL A 51 -34.95 -0.28 11.11
C VAL A 51 -34.45 -1.42 12.01
N GLY A 52 -33.21 -1.90 11.81
CA GLY A 52 -32.61 -2.99 12.59
C GLY A 52 -31.19 -2.66 13.06
N SER A 53 -30.84 -3.14 14.26
CA SER A 53 -29.50 -2.95 14.85
C SER A 53 -28.39 -3.55 13.98
N LYS A 54 -28.61 -4.73 13.40
CA LYS A 54 -27.63 -5.42 12.55
C LYS A 54 -27.19 -4.61 11.32
N GLY A 55 -28.13 -3.91 10.67
CA GLY A 55 -27.82 -3.09 9.50
C GLY A 55 -26.99 -1.87 9.89
N ILE A 56 -27.35 -1.22 11.00
CA ILE A 56 -26.59 -0.09 11.55
C ILE A 56 -25.18 -0.53 11.95
N ASP A 57 -25.05 -1.67 12.64
CA ASP A 57 -23.75 -2.21 13.05
C ASP A 57 -22.85 -2.51 11.85
N ALA A 58 -23.42 -3.04 10.75
CA ALA A 58 -22.68 -3.29 9.52
C ALA A 58 -22.17 -1.98 8.86
N VAL A 59 -23.01 -0.93 8.82
CA VAL A 59 -22.61 0.38 8.31
C VAL A 59 -21.53 1.01 9.19
N LEU A 60 -21.69 0.93 10.51
CA LEU A 60 -20.70 1.44 11.46
C LEU A 60 -19.35 0.73 11.29
N ALA A 61 -19.35 -0.61 11.21
CA ALA A 61 -18.14 -1.38 10.97
C ALA A 61 -17.45 -0.98 9.65
N LYS A 62 -18.23 -0.71 8.60
CA LYS A 62 -17.70 -0.25 7.30
C LYS A 62 -17.09 1.16 7.40
N ILE A 63 -17.76 2.08 8.10
CA ILE A 63 -17.24 3.43 8.34
C ILE A 63 -15.97 3.37 9.19
N ASP A 64 -15.95 2.58 10.26
CA ASP A 64 -14.77 2.43 11.11
C ASP A 64 -13.59 1.82 10.34
N SER A 65 -13.86 0.90 9.41
CA SER A 65 -12.84 0.35 8.50
C SER A 65 -12.26 1.41 7.55
N LEU A 66 -13.10 2.31 7.03
CA LEU A 66 -12.67 3.43 6.18
C LEU A 66 -11.88 4.48 6.96
N LEU A 67 -12.30 4.75 8.20
CA LEU A 67 -11.65 5.71 9.10
C LEU A 67 -10.37 5.15 9.74
N PHE A 68 -10.13 3.85 9.62
CA PHE A 68 -9.01 3.21 10.27
C PHE A 68 -7.69 3.73 9.69
N LYS A 69 -6.96 4.47 10.52
CA LYS A 69 -5.62 4.93 10.23
C LYS A 69 -4.64 4.23 11.16
N PRO A 70 -3.82 3.30 10.65
CA PRO A 70 -2.84 2.63 11.50
C PRO A 70 -1.84 3.66 12.05
N THR A 71 -1.60 3.61 13.35
CA THR A 71 -0.69 4.51 14.06
C THR A 71 0.68 3.87 14.15
N VAL A 72 1.74 4.66 13.85
CA VAL A 72 3.11 4.15 13.86
C VAL A 72 3.48 3.65 15.25
N GLY A 73 3.97 2.42 15.31
CA GLY A 73 4.37 1.77 16.56
C GLY A 73 3.30 0.89 17.21
N ASN A 74 2.05 0.96 16.75
CA ASN A 74 0.99 0.09 17.24
C ASN A 74 1.05 -1.30 16.60
N VAL A 75 0.50 -2.27 17.32
CA VAL A 75 0.38 -3.66 16.90
C VAL A 75 -1.05 -3.91 16.46
N TYR A 76 -1.20 -4.52 15.30
CA TYR A 76 -2.49 -4.83 14.69
C TYR A 76 -2.54 -6.29 14.27
N LYS A 77 -3.72 -6.89 14.38
CA LYS A 77 -3.96 -8.24 13.91
C LYS A 77 -4.29 -8.22 12.43
N VAL A 78 -3.57 -9.03 11.65
CA VAL A 78 -3.73 -9.10 10.21
C VAL A 78 -3.95 -10.53 9.74
N LYS A 79 -4.63 -10.69 8.61
CA LYS A 79 -4.89 -11.96 7.96
C LYS A 79 -4.24 -12.02 6.59
N VAL A 80 -3.57 -13.11 6.25
CA VAL A 80 -2.99 -13.32 4.92
C VAL A 80 -4.08 -13.55 3.89
N ILE A 81 -4.20 -12.63 2.93
CA ILE A 81 -5.17 -12.75 1.81
C ILE A 81 -4.50 -13.25 0.53
N LYS A 82 -3.21 -12.96 0.35
CA LYS A 82 -2.45 -13.35 -0.85
C LYS A 82 -0.99 -13.58 -0.53
N MET A 83 -0.40 -14.59 -1.15
CA MET A 83 1.04 -14.86 -1.04
C MET A 83 1.74 -14.49 -2.34
N LEU A 84 2.96 -13.96 -2.22
CA LEU A 84 3.86 -13.57 -3.30
C LEU A 84 5.25 -14.17 -3.03
N ASP A 85 6.09 -14.27 -4.05
CA ASP A 85 7.42 -14.88 -3.90
C ASP A 85 8.34 -14.08 -2.95
N PHE A 86 8.11 -12.76 -2.83
CA PHE A 86 8.92 -11.86 -2.00
C PHE A 86 8.19 -11.35 -0.73
N GLY A 87 6.97 -11.81 -0.48
CA GLY A 87 6.18 -11.38 0.69
C GLY A 87 4.75 -11.91 0.71
N ALA A 88 3.95 -11.40 1.64
CA ALA A 88 2.53 -11.70 1.73
C ALA A 88 1.73 -10.41 1.78
N VAL A 89 0.59 -10.36 1.08
CA VAL A 89 -0.40 -9.31 1.27
C VAL A 89 -1.30 -9.74 2.41
N VAL A 90 -1.37 -8.88 3.42
CA VAL A 90 -2.15 -9.10 4.63
C VAL A 90 -3.19 -7.98 4.77
N GLU A 91 -4.35 -8.33 5.29
CA GLU A 91 -5.46 -7.41 5.53
C GLU A 91 -5.64 -7.21 7.04
N TYR A 92 -5.88 -5.98 7.48
CA TYR A 92 -6.15 -5.72 8.90
C TYR A 92 -7.50 -6.28 9.32
N MET A 93 -7.54 -7.05 10.41
CA MET A 93 -8.79 -7.63 10.92
C MET A 93 -9.75 -6.58 11.48
N ASP A 94 -9.20 -5.54 12.11
CA ASP A 94 -9.99 -4.46 12.70
C ASP A 94 -10.50 -3.45 11.66
N ALA A 95 -9.99 -3.55 10.42
CA ALA A 95 -10.34 -2.65 9.33
C ALA A 95 -10.32 -3.36 7.97
N PRO A 96 -11.32 -4.22 7.71
CA PRO A 96 -11.45 -4.94 6.45
C PRO A 96 -11.47 -3.98 5.24
N GLY A 97 -10.68 -4.31 4.23
CA GLY A 97 -10.41 -3.50 3.04
C GLY A 97 -9.07 -2.76 3.06
N ASN A 98 -8.38 -2.69 4.21
CA ASN A 98 -7.03 -2.15 4.28
C ASN A 98 -5.99 -3.26 4.10
N GLU A 99 -5.41 -3.31 2.91
CA GLU A 99 -4.37 -4.27 2.54
C GLU A 99 -2.97 -3.66 2.69
N VAL A 100 -2.06 -4.44 3.26
CA VAL A 100 -0.65 -4.07 3.38
C VAL A 100 0.27 -5.20 2.93
N LEU A 101 1.38 -4.83 2.30
CA LEU A 101 2.42 -5.76 1.89
C LEU A 101 3.40 -6.02 3.05
N LEU A 102 3.49 -7.26 3.48
CA LEU A 102 4.48 -7.74 4.42
C LEU A 102 5.64 -8.40 3.66
N HIS A 103 6.83 -7.79 3.74
CA HIS A 103 8.02 -8.30 3.06
C HIS A 103 8.60 -9.52 3.78
N VAL A 104 9.19 -10.48 3.05
CA VAL A 104 9.76 -11.71 3.62
C VAL A 104 10.81 -11.44 4.71
N SER A 105 11.59 -10.37 4.58
CA SER A 105 12.61 -9.99 5.57
C SER A 105 12.04 -9.45 6.88
N GLU A 106 10.74 -9.13 6.91
CA GLU A 106 10.04 -8.57 8.07
C GLU A 106 9.14 -9.63 8.76
N LEU A 107 9.09 -10.86 8.21
CA LEU A 107 8.32 -11.99 8.75
C LEU A 107 9.00 -12.65 9.95
N ALA A 108 10.30 -12.95 9.85
CA ALA A 108 11.05 -13.68 10.86
C ALA A 108 12.50 -13.17 10.97
N TRP A 109 13.17 -13.50 12.08
CA TRP A 109 14.60 -13.22 12.26
C TRP A 109 15.50 -14.20 11.49
N GLU A 110 14.98 -15.40 11.20
CA GLU A 110 15.67 -16.46 10.48
C GLU A 110 15.69 -16.19 8.97
N ARG A 111 16.69 -16.76 8.28
CA ARG A 111 16.79 -16.65 6.83
C ARG A 111 15.77 -17.58 6.19
N THR A 112 14.62 -17.03 5.85
CA THR A 112 13.58 -17.75 5.13
C THR A 112 13.81 -17.62 3.62
N GLU A 113 13.91 -18.74 2.91
CA GLU A 113 14.01 -18.76 1.45
C GLU A 113 12.63 -18.67 0.79
N ASN A 114 11.60 -19.27 1.39
CA ASN A 114 10.22 -19.21 0.87
C ASN A 114 9.24 -18.64 1.92
N VAL A 115 8.38 -17.73 1.48
CA VAL A 115 7.31 -17.16 2.32
C VAL A 115 6.36 -18.24 2.85
N SER A 116 6.08 -19.26 2.02
CA SER A 116 5.21 -20.39 2.33
C SER A 116 5.67 -21.24 3.52
N ASP A 117 6.95 -21.16 3.90
CA ASP A 117 7.49 -21.91 5.04
C ASP A 117 7.12 -21.25 6.38
N VAL A 118 6.73 -19.97 6.37
CA VAL A 118 6.51 -19.15 7.57
C VAL A 118 5.07 -18.66 7.70
N VAL A 119 4.39 -18.45 6.57
CA VAL A 119 2.99 -18.01 6.56
C VAL A 119 2.20 -18.80 5.53
N ASN A 120 0.94 -19.08 5.88
CA ASN A 120 -0.02 -19.73 5.00
C ASN A 120 -1.14 -18.77 4.60
N MET A 121 -1.82 -19.06 3.49
CA MET A 121 -3.02 -18.33 3.11
C MET A 121 -4.08 -18.45 4.20
N GLY A 122 -4.66 -17.32 4.61
CA GLY A 122 -5.65 -17.25 5.67
C GLY A 122 -5.09 -17.23 7.09
N ASP A 123 -3.77 -17.31 7.27
CA ASP A 123 -3.13 -17.23 8.59
C ASP A 123 -3.36 -15.85 9.23
N VAL A 124 -3.51 -15.84 10.56
CA VAL A 124 -3.82 -14.66 11.35
C VAL A 124 -2.74 -14.45 12.40
N PHE A 125 -2.06 -13.31 12.34
CA PHE A 125 -1.00 -12.97 13.29
C PHE A 125 -0.90 -11.47 13.51
N ASP A 126 -0.15 -11.08 14.53
CA ASP A 126 0.05 -9.69 14.89
C ASP A 126 1.25 -9.10 14.15
N VAL A 127 1.09 -7.88 13.62
CA VAL A 127 2.15 -7.10 12.96
C VAL A 127 2.23 -5.70 13.54
N LYS A 128 3.45 -5.15 13.59
CA LYS A 128 3.68 -3.78 14.02
C LYS A 128 3.71 -2.87 12.81
N TYR A 129 2.97 -1.77 12.88
CA TYR A 129 2.97 -0.76 11.83
C TYR A 129 4.17 0.18 11.98
N PHE A 130 4.98 0.28 10.93
CA PHE A 130 6.20 1.13 10.90
C PHE A 130 5.98 2.46 10.16
N GLY A 131 4.79 2.70 9.63
CA GLY A 131 4.47 3.91 8.87
C GLY A 131 4.46 3.67 7.37
N GLN A 132 4.33 4.76 6.63
CA GLN A 132 4.32 4.78 5.18
C GLN A 132 5.71 5.18 4.66
N ASP A 133 6.20 4.46 3.65
CA ASP A 133 7.43 4.86 2.96
C ASP A 133 7.13 6.10 2.08
N PRO A 134 7.82 7.24 2.28
CA PRO A 134 7.57 8.47 1.54
C PRO A 134 7.82 8.34 0.03
N ARG A 135 8.62 7.37 -0.43
CA ARG A 135 8.91 7.16 -1.86
C ARG A 135 7.87 6.31 -2.56
N THR A 136 7.36 5.27 -1.91
CA THR A 136 6.43 4.33 -2.54
C THR A 136 4.98 4.57 -2.14
N ARG A 137 4.74 5.41 -1.12
CA ARG A 137 3.44 5.62 -0.46
C ARG A 137 2.80 4.31 0.02
N LYS A 138 3.60 3.23 0.12
CA LYS A 138 3.14 1.94 0.62
C LYS A 138 3.35 1.90 2.12
N GLU A 139 2.37 1.33 2.78
CA GLU A 139 2.45 0.99 4.20
C GLU A 139 3.53 -0.06 4.44
N LYS A 140 4.30 0.11 5.51
CA LYS A 140 5.33 -0.83 5.95
C LYS A 140 4.91 -1.42 7.29
N VAL A 141 4.78 -2.74 7.33
CA VAL A 141 4.53 -3.53 8.54
C VAL A 141 5.65 -4.52 8.78
N SER A 142 5.84 -4.91 10.04
CA SER A 142 6.82 -5.91 10.42
C SER A 142 6.32 -6.77 11.57
N ARG A 143 6.41 -8.09 11.40
CA ARG A 143 6.11 -9.09 12.44
C ARG A 143 7.31 -9.26 13.37
N LYS A 144 8.51 -9.14 12.82
CA LYS A 144 9.81 -9.24 13.51
C LYS A 144 9.93 -8.31 14.73
N ALA A 145 9.28 -7.15 14.69
CA ALA A 145 9.35 -6.16 15.75
C ALA A 145 8.51 -6.49 17.01
N ILE A 146 7.63 -7.48 16.93
CA ILE A 146 6.80 -7.95 18.05
C ILE A 146 7.43 -9.17 18.71
N LEU A 147 8.18 -9.97 17.95
CA LEU A 147 8.89 -11.12 18.49
C LEU A 147 9.92 -10.63 19.53
N PRO A 148 9.94 -11.20 20.76
CA PRO A 148 10.90 -10.83 21.77
C PRO A 148 12.31 -11.05 21.20
N LYS A 149 13.19 -10.06 21.39
CA LYS A 149 14.58 -10.14 20.94
C LYS A 149 15.21 -11.39 21.58
N PRO A 150 15.67 -12.39 20.81
CA PRO A 150 16.46 -13.47 21.38
C PRO A 150 17.73 -12.86 21.99
N GLU A 151 18.12 -13.32 23.19
CA GLU A 151 19.34 -12.86 23.86
C GLU A 151 20.55 -13.10 22.93
N GLY A 152 21.27 -12.03 22.57
CA GLY A 152 22.48 -12.10 21.73
C GLY A 152 22.39 -11.58 20.29
N TYR A 153 21.28 -10.93 19.87
CA TYR A 153 21.22 -10.35 18.52
C TYR A 153 22.21 -9.17 18.34
N VAL A 154 23.31 -9.44 17.63
CA VAL A 154 24.22 -8.41 17.12
C VAL A 154 23.64 -7.83 15.84
N ALA A 155 23.29 -6.54 15.86
CA ALA A 155 22.89 -5.82 14.65
C ALA A 155 24.02 -5.92 13.62
N ARG A 156 23.72 -6.50 12.46
CA ARG A 156 24.69 -6.50 11.35
C ARG A 156 24.95 -5.05 10.97
N PRO A 157 26.22 -4.62 10.82
CA PRO A 157 26.51 -3.26 10.37
C PRO A 157 25.78 -2.99 9.05
N PRO A 158 25.33 -1.75 8.81
CA PRO A 158 24.73 -1.36 7.54
C PRO A 158 25.60 -1.87 6.40
N ARG A 159 24.99 -2.53 5.42
CA ARG A 159 25.70 -2.91 4.20
C ARG A 159 26.02 -1.59 3.51
N ASP A 160 27.30 -1.20 3.51
CA ASP A 160 27.78 -0.06 2.75
C ASP A 160 27.36 -0.28 1.28
N ASP A 161 26.32 0.43 0.83
CA ASP A 161 25.91 0.53 -0.58
C ASP A 161 26.93 1.33 -1.41
N LYS A 162 28.22 1.27 -1.06
CA LYS A 162 29.34 1.85 -1.80
C LYS A 162 29.85 0.92 -2.91
N ARG A 163 28.96 0.20 -3.59
CA ARG A 163 29.25 -0.47 -4.86
C ARG A 163 28.53 0.14 -6.06
N SER A 164 28.08 1.39 -5.94
CA SER A 164 27.65 2.22 -7.08
C SER A 164 28.54 3.47 -7.25
N GLY A 165 29.86 3.29 -7.11
CA GLY A 165 30.84 4.32 -7.42
C GLY A 165 32.18 3.67 -7.75
N GLY A 166 32.48 3.51 -9.04
CA GLY A 166 33.76 2.94 -9.47
C GLY A 166 33.73 2.29 -10.84
N ARG A 167 33.33 3.02 -11.88
CA ARG A 167 33.67 2.66 -13.26
C ARG A 167 34.27 3.86 -14.01
N ASP A 168 35.26 4.48 -13.39
CA ASP A 168 36.19 5.38 -14.07
C ASP A 168 37.61 4.78 -13.97
N ASN A 169 38.27 4.68 -15.12
CA ASN A 169 39.70 4.42 -15.35
C ASN A 169 40.28 3.00 -15.17
N ARG A 170 40.11 2.19 -16.21
CA ARG A 170 41.21 1.45 -16.89
C ARG A 170 40.88 1.50 -18.38
N GLY A 171 41.62 2.11 -19.28
CA GLY A 171 43.04 2.35 -19.39
C GLY A 171 43.30 2.42 -20.89
N ALA A 172 44.28 3.23 -21.29
CA ALA A 172 44.66 3.44 -22.67
C ALA A 172 44.82 2.12 -23.46
N ARG A 173 44.26 2.09 -24.67
CA ARG A 173 44.77 1.21 -25.73
C ARG A 173 44.56 1.86 -27.09
N ASP A 174 45.65 2.48 -27.55
CA ASP A 174 45.93 2.73 -28.95
C ASP A 174 45.63 1.49 -29.81
N ASN A 175 44.82 1.66 -30.85
CA ASN A 175 45.03 1.08 -32.19
C ASN A 175 43.90 1.58 -33.09
N ARG A 176 44.21 2.50 -34.01
CA ARG A 176 44.53 2.18 -35.42
C ARG A 176 43.47 1.28 -36.07
N GLY A 177 42.66 1.91 -36.92
CA GLY A 177 42.16 1.27 -38.12
C GLY A 177 40.67 1.46 -38.35
N ARG A 178 40.37 1.91 -39.58
CA ARG A 178 39.08 1.80 -40.30
C ARG A 178 37.95 2.72 -39.81
N ASP A 179 37.18 3.36 -40.66
CA ASP A 179 37.10 3.34 -42.11
C ASP A 179 36.46 4.66 -42.56
N ASN A 180 37.09 5.26 -43.57
CA ASN A 180 36.47 6.26 -44.42
C ASN A 180 35.27 5.64 -45.14
N ARG A 181 34.04 5.99 -44.75
CA ARG A 181 32.88 6.06 -45.67
C ARG A 181 32.03 7.26 -45.30
N ARG A 182 32.52 8.42 -45.74
CA ARG A 182 31.74 9.65 -45.85
C ARG A 182 30.69 9.39 -46.92
N ASP A 183 29.46 9.20 -46.48
CA ASP A 183 28.28 8.96 -47.29
C ASP A 183 27.91 10.25 -48.00
N ASP A 184 28.65 10.56 -49.07
CA ASP A 184 28.34 11.61 -50.02
C ASP A 184 27.31 11.07 -51.02
N ARG A 185 26.01 11.38 -50.81
CA ARG A 185 25.03 11.82 -51.84
C ARG A 185 23.57 11.67 -51.38
N LYS A 186 22.92 12.79 -51.08
CA LYS A 186 21.84 13.34 -51.93
C LYS A 186 21.25 14.64 -51.35
N PRO A 187 21.28 15.76 -52.10
CA PRO A 187 20.31 16.85 -51.94
C PRO A 187 19.02 16.53 -52.71
N ARG A 188 17.93 17.15 -52.24
CA ARG A 188 16.54 17.14 -52.75
C ARG A 188 16.39 17.34 -54.26
N GLU A 189 15.33 16.76 -54.82
CA GLU A 189 14.57 17.39 -55.92
C GLU A 189 13.08 17.39 -55.58
N ASP A 190 12.48 18.58 -55.64
CA ASP A 190 11.06 18.81 -55.80
C ASP A 190 10.70 18.66 -57.29
N LYS A 191 9.63 17.93 -57.63
CA LYS A 191 8.93 18.17 -58.90
C LYS A 191 7.45 17.79 -58.82
N LYS A 192 6.64 18.78 -59.19
CA LYS A 192 5.18 18.78 -59.38
C LYS A 192 4.76 18.01 -60.66
N GLU A 193 3.46 17.67 -60.65
CA GLU A 193 2.50 17.58 -61.78
C GLU A 193 2.75 16.50 -62.85
N ASP A 194 1.83 15.54 -62.96
CA ASP A 194 0.64 15.63 -63.83
C ASP A 194 -0.55 14.90 -63.18
#